data_AF-A0A9P4JZB5-F1
#
_entry.id   AF-A0A9P4JZB5-F1
#
_cell.length_a   1.000
_cell.length_b   1.000
_cell.length_c   1.000
_cell.angle_alpha   90.00
_cell.angle_beta   90.00
_cell.angle_gamma   90.00
#
_symmetry.space_group_name_H-M   'P 1'
#
loop_
_entity.id
_entity.type
_entity.pdbx_description
1 polymer ?
#
loop_
_entity_poly.entity_id
_entity_poly.type
_entity_poly.pdbx_seq_one_letter_code
_entity_poly.pdbx_strand_id
1 'polypeptide(L)' 'MGSSVFFAIRDALKAARKQFGENEVLRLQSPATPERIRISCADPILKRALVEPREGEKSFFVSI' A
#
# COMPACT_ATOMS: atom_id res chain seq x y z
N MET A 1 -11.54 18.15 10.21
CA MET A 1 -11.25 16.78 10.70
C MET A 1 -11.35 15.68 9.63
N GLY A 2 -11.62 15.96 8.34
CA GLY A 2 -11.78 14.89 7.33
C GLY A 2 -10.54 14.02 7.05
N SER A 3 -9.33 14.52 7.36
CA SER A 3 -8.08 13.79 7.17
C SER A 3 -7.60 12.99 8.39
N SER A 4 -8.27 13.09 9.54
CA SER A 4 -7.84 12.37 10.75
C SER A 4 -7.84 10.86 10.54
N VAL A 5 -8.87 10.34 9.86
CA VAL A 5 -8.99 8.92 9.50
C VAL A 5 -7.87 8.49 8.56
N PHE A 6 -7.49 9.33 7.59
CA PHE A 6 -6.37 9.05 6.69
C PHE A 6 -5.05 8.87 7.45
N PHE A 7 -4.79 9.74 8.43
CA PHE A 7 -3.59 9.64 9.26
C PHE A 7 -3.63 8.50 10.27
N ALA A 8 -4.80 8.15 10.79
CA ALA A 8 -4.98 6.96 11.61
C ALA A 8 -4.67 5.67 10.82
N ILE A 9 -5.14 5.58 9.57
CA ILE A 9 -4.81 4.48 8.66
C ILE A 9 -3.29 4.44 8.39
N ARG A 10 -2.66 5.60 8.12
CA ARG A 10 -1.21 5.67 7.91
C ARG A 10 -0.43 5.17 9.11
N ASP A 11 -0.88 5.47 10.33
CA ASP A 11 -0.23 5.01 11.55
C ASP A 11 -0.40 3.50 11.76
N ALA A 12 -1.60 2.98 11.54
CA ALA A 12 -1.87 1.53 11.56
C ALA A 12 -0.98 0.76 10.57
N LEU A 13 -0.78 1.30 9.37
CA LEU A 13 0.11 0.70 8.36
C LEU A 13 1.58 0.69 8.79
N LYS A 14 2.07 1.74 9.46
CA LYS A 14 3.43 1.75 10.02
C LYS A 14 3.62 0.65 11.05
N ALA A 15 2.63 0.45 11.93
CA ALA A 15 2.67 -0.62 12.92
C ALA A 15 2.67 -2.01 12.25
N ALA A 16 1.80 -2.23 11.26
CA ALA A 16 1.74 -3.49 10.51
C ALA A 16 3.05 -3.79 9.75
N ARG A 17 3.64 -2.80 9.08
CA ARG A 17 4.94 -2.94 8.39
C ARG A 17 6.06 -3.32 9.35
N LYS A 18 6.10 -2.69 10.53
CA LYS A 18 7.10 -2.99 11.58
C LYS A 18 7.05 -4.45 12.04
N GLN A 19 5.87 -5.09 12.04
CA GLN A 19 5.74 -6.51 12.41
C GLN A 19 6.49 -7.44 11.45
N PHE A 20 6.70 -7.02 10.20
CA PHE A 20 7.40 -7.79 9.17
C PHE A 20 8.79 -7.24 8.84
N GLY A 21 9.34 -6.36 9.69
CA GLY A 21 10.67 -5.78 9.51
C GLY A 21 10.75 -4.68 8.45
N GLU A 22 9.61 -4.20 7.95
CA GLU A 22 9.52 -3.18 6.91
C GLU A 22 9.64 -1.77 7.49
N ASN A 23 10.85 -1.22 7.48
CA ASN A 23 11.16 0.09 8.09
C ASN A 23 11.26 1.24 7.08
N GLU A 24 10.97 0.98 5.80
CA GLU A 24 10.98 2.01 4.76
C GLU A 24 9.91 3.09 4.98
N VAL A 25 10.15 4.28 4.42
CA VAL A 25 9.22 5.41 4.50
C VAL A 25 7.91 5.06 3.78
N LEU A 26 6.83 4.92 4.56
CA LEU A 26 5.48 4.68 4.01
C LEU A 26 4.97 5.91 3.24
N ARG A 27 4.80 5.75 1.91
CA ARG A 27 4.09 6.70 1.05
C ARG A 27 2.67 6.19 0.78
N LEU A 28 1.68 6.78 1.46
CA LEU A 28 0.26 6.50 1.24
C LEU A 28 -0.37 7.67 0.46
N GLN A 29 -1.06 7.37 -0.64
CA GLN A 29 -1.76 8.38 -1.46
C GLN A 29 -3.26 8.42 -1.15
N SER A 30 -3.85 9.62 -1.18
CA SER A 30 -5.31 9.81 -1.08
C SER A 30 -6.00 9.52 -2.42
N PRO A 31 -7.19 8.90 -2.44
CA PRO A 31 -7.89 8.29 -1.29
C PRO A 31 -7.18 7.03 -0.80
N ALA A 32 -7.25 6.75 0.50
CA ALA A 32 -6.76 5.50 1.10
C ALA A 32 -7.75 4.36 0.83
N THR A 33 -7.83 3.93 -0.43
CA THR A 33 -8.70 2.81 -0.84
C THR A 33 -8.25 1.51 -0.17
N PRO A 34 -9.15 0.51 -0.02
CA PRO A 34 -8.78 -0.80 0.52
C PRO A 34 -7.61 -1.45 -0.23
N GLU A 35 -7.55 -1.28 -1.55
CA GLU A 35 -6.45 -1.73 -2.39
C GLU A 35 -5.10 -1.10 -1.98
N ARG A 36 -5.04 0.24 -1.87
CA ARG A 36 -3.82 0.96 -1.46
C ARG A 36 -3.40 0.60 -0.04
N ILE A 37 -4.36 0.43 0.86
CA ILE A 37 -4.09 -0.02 2.24
C ILE A 37 -3.47 -1.41 2.20
N ARG A 38 -4.09 -2.35 1.49
CA ARG A 38 -3.63 -3.75 1.42
C ARG A 38 -2.22 -3.84 0.83
N ILE A 39 -1.96 -3.16 -0.28
CA ILE A 39 -0.65 -3.16 -0.96
C ILE A 39 0.44 -2.55 -0.07
N SER A 40 0.08 -1.59 0.79
CA SER A 40 1.05 -0.91 1.67
C SER A 40 1.52 -1.73 2.88
N CYS A 41 0.86 -2.83 3.25
CA CYS A 41 1.24 -3.62 4.44
C CYS A 41 2.57 -4.35 4.31
N ALA A 42 3.01 -4.68 3.09
CA ALA A 42 4.29 -5.34 2.78
C ALA A 42 4.55 -6.67 3.53
N ASP A 43 3.50 -7.42 3.83
CA ASP A 43 3.59 -8.73 4.48
C ASP A 43 3.98 -9.87 3.52
N PRO A 44 4.27 -11.09 4.04
CA PRO A 44 4.69 -12.22 3.22
C PRO A 44 3.66 -12.67 2.17
N ILE A 45 2.36 -12.46 2.41
CA ILE A 45 1.31 -12.82 1.45
C ILE A 45 1.41 -11.89 0.24
N LEU A 46 1.54 -10.59 0.50
CA LEU A 46 1.71 -9.60 -0.56
C LEU A 46 2.96 -9.88 -1.40
N LYS A 47 4.10 -10.15 -0.75
CA LYS A 47 5.37 -10.42 -1.43
C LYS A 47 5.29 -11.62 -2.38
N ARG A 48 4.50 -12.64 -2.03
CA ARG A 48 4.27 -13.83 -2.88
C ARG A 48 3.29 -13.58 -4.02
N ALA A 49 2.45 -12.56 -3.91
CA ALA A 49 1.42 -12.21 -4.89
C ALA A 49 1.81 -11.02 -5.77
N LEU A 50 3.05 -10.53 -5.69
CA LEU A 50 3.55 -9.49 -6.58
C LEU A 50 3.59 -10.01 -8.02
N VAL A 51 2.99 -9.25 -8.92
CA VAL A 51 2.96 -9.52 -10.36
C VAL A 51 3.63 -8.35 -11.06
N GLU A 52 4.63 -8.66 -11.88
CA GLU A 52 5.28 -7.69 -12.73
C GLU A 52 4.66 -7.73 -14.13
N PRO A 53 4.42 -6.57 -14.76
CA PRO A 53 3.90 -6.52 -16.13
C PRO A 53 4.92 -7.15 -17.08
N ARG A 54 4.44 -7.94 -18.03
CA ARG A 54 5.29 -8.52 -19.09
C ARG A 54 5.54 -7.50 -20.18
N GLU A 55 6.53 -7.78 -21.01
CA GLU A 55 6.89 -6.93 -22.14
C GLU A 55 5.69 -6.74 -23.08
N GLY A 56 5.30 -5.47 -23.31
CA GLY A 56 4.16 -5.10 -24.15
C GLY A 56 2.80 -5.01 -23.44
N GLU A 57 2.70 -5.40 -22.15
CA GLU A 57 1.45 -5.27 -21.39
C GLU A 57 1.20 -3.82 -20.94
N LYS A 58 -0.05 -3.36 -21.09
CA LYS A 58 -0.49 -2.02 -20.66
C LYS A 58 -1.37 -2.13 -19.42
N SER A 59 -1.19 -1.21 -18.48
CA SER A 59 -2.07 -1.10 -17.32
C SER A 59 -3.51 -0.81 -17.76
N PHE A 60 -4.45 -1.56 -17.20
CA PHE A 60 -5.88 -1.29 -17.36
C PHE A 60 -6.34 -0.07 -16.55
N PHE A 61 -5.67 0.21 -15.42
CA PHE A 61 -6.04 1.30 -14.53
C PHE A 61 -5.34 2.60 -14.91
N VAL A 62 -6.09 3.69 -14.84
CA VAL A 62 -5.57 5.07 -14.87
C VAL A 62 -5.35 5.52 -13.43
N SER A 63 -4.13 5.91 -13.10
CA SER A 63 -3.81 6.56 -11.83
C SER A 63 -3.70 8.07 -12.05
N ILE A 64 -4.30 8.84 -11.12
CA ILE A 64 -4.25 10.31 -11.05
C ILE A 64 -3.28 10.70 -9.94
#